data_AF-A0A7X6WNN1-F1
#
_entry.id   AF-A0A7X6WNN1-F1
#
_cell.length_a   1.000
_cell.length_b   1.000
_cell.length_c   1.000
_cell.angle_alpha   90.00
_cell.angle_beta   90.00
_cell.angle_gamma   90.00
#
_symmetry.space_group_name_H-M   'P 1'
#
loop_
_entity.id
_entity.type
_entity.pdbx_description
1 polymer ?
#
loop_
_entity_poly.entity_id
_entity_poly.type
_entity_poly.pdbx_seq_one_letter_code
_entity_poly.pdbx_strand_id
1 'polypeptide(L)' 'GVTCIPGQGLCGERPFLYVFLKRKDLSQALKLIDEIDAQAFYNISDTRQIHGGFFAGKRKGI' A
#
# COMPACT_ATOMS: atom_id res chain seq x y z
N GLY A 1 6.60 3.59 2.81
CA GLY A 1 5.91 4.44 3.80
C GLY A 1 4.44 4.26 3.58
N VAL A 2 3.63 4.39 4.63
CA VAL A 2 2.17 4.22 4.55
C VAL A 2 1.52 5.45 5.15
N THR A 3 0.53 6.00 4.46
CA THR A 3 -0.36 7.05 5.00
C THR A 3 -1.73 6.42 5.22
N CYS A 4 -2.30 6.60 6.41
CA CYS A 4 -3.66 6.17 6.72
C CYS A 4 -4.59 7.38 6.63
N ILE A 5 -5.64 7.26 5.83
CA ILE A 5 -6.65 8.30 5.64
C ILE A 5 -7.98 7.76 6.22
N PRO A 6 -8.59 8.42 7.22
CA PRO A 6 -9.90 8.01 7.70
C PRO A 6 -10.94 8.21 6.59
N GLY A 7 -11.86 7.27 6.48
CA GLY A 7 -12.92 7.31 5.47
C GLY A 7 -14.22 6.72 6.01
N GLN A 8 -15.32 6.99 5.30
CA GLN A 8 -16.64 6.48 5.65
C GLN A 8 -17.35 6.02 4.37
N GLY A 9 -17.88 4.81 4.39
CA GLY A 9 -18.68 4.23 3.32
C GLY A 9 -20.08 3.87 3.80
N LEU A 10 -20.81 3.15 2.95
CA LEU A 10 -22.16 2.66 3.26
C LEU A 10 -22.20 1.84 4.57
N CYS A 11 -21.14 1.09 4.86
CA CYS A 11 -21.04 0.25 6.05
C CYS A 11 -20.32 0.93 7.22
N GLY A 12 -20.21 2.27 7.22
CA GLY A 12 -19.56 3.03 8.29
C GLY A 12 -18.08 3.32 8.03
N GLU A 13 -17.33 3.57 9.10
CA GLU A 13 -15.93 3.99 9.02
C GLU A 13 -15.03 2.89 8.45
N ARG A 14 -14.18 3.28 7.49
CA ARG A 14 -13.20 2.43 6.81
C ARG A 14 -11.93 3.24 6.56
N PRO A 15 -10.78 2.86 7.15
CA PRO A 15 -9.51 3.52 6.84
C PRO A 15 -9.02 3.13 5.44
N PHE A 16 -8.52 4.12 4.70
CA PHE A 16 -7.83 3.93 3.43
C PHE A 16 -6.31 3.96 3.65
N LEU A 17 -5.62 2.92 3.19
CA LEU A 17 -4.16 2.86 3.23
C LEU A 17 -3.59 3.32 1.90
N TYR A 18 -2.84 4.42 1.92
CA TYR A 18 -2.13 4.94 0.77
C TYR A 18 -0.64 4.57 0.86
N VAL A 19 -0.17 3.81 -0.14
CA VAL A 19 1.18 3.22 -0.13
C VAL A 19 1.90 3.54 -1.42
N PHE A 20 3.07 4.16 -1.30
CA PHE A 20 4.04 4.21 -2.38
C PHE A 20 4.98 2.99 -2.27
N LEU A 21 5.05 2.21 -3.34
CA LEU A 21 5.89 1.01 -3.44
C LEU A 21 6.66 0.99 -4.76
N LYS A 22 7.78 0.27 -4.80
CA LYS A 22 8.52 0.09 -6.05
C LYS A 22 7.77 -0.90 -6.93
N ARG A 23 7.68 -0.64 -8.23
CA ARG A 23 6.95 -1.50 -9.19
C ARG A 23 7.31 -3.00 -9.07
N LYS A 24 8.58 -3.32 -8.81
CA LYS A 24 9.06 -4.70 -8.63
C LYS A 24 8.50 -5.42 -7.39
N ASP A 25 8.05 -4.68 -6.39
CA ASP A 25 7.52 -5.22 -5.12
C ASP A 25 5.98 -5.34 -5.16
N LEU A 26 5.32 -4.89 -6.25
CA LEU A 26 3.86 -4.89 -6.39
C LEU A 26 3.27 -6.29 -6.32
N SER A 27 3.85 -7.27 -7.02
CA SER A 27 3.36 -8.65 -7.01
C SER A 27 3.37 -9.26 -5.61
N GLN A 28 4.42 -9.00 -4.84
CA GLN A 28 4.53 -9.45 -3.46
C GLN A 28 3.48 -8.77 -2.57
N ALA A 29 3.25 -7.46 -2.75
CA ALA A 29 2.24 -6.72 -2.00
C ALA A 29 0.83 -7.25 -2.29
N LEU A 30 0.49 -7.51 -3.56
CA LEU A 30 -0.82 -8.05 -3.95
C LEU A 30 -1.05 -9.45 -3.38
N LYS A 31 -0.02 -10.30 -3.40
CA LYS A 31 -0.09 -11.63 -2.75
C LYS A 31 -0.38 -11.51 -1.26
N LEU A 32 0.33 -10.62 -0.56
CA LEU A 32 0.12 -10.40 0.88
C LEU A 32 -1.29 -9.86 1.17
N ILE A 33 -1.79 -8.94 0.35
CA ILE A 33 -3.15 -8.40 0.50
C ILE A 33 -4.18 -9.53 0.33
N ASP A 34 -4.03 -10.36 -0.69
CA ASP A 34 -4.94 -11.49 -0.96
C ASP A 34 -4.93 -12.53 0.17
N GLU A 35 -3.76 -12.82 0.75
CA GLU A 35 -3.61 -13.71 1.92
C GLU A 35 -4.30 -13.17 3.19
N ILE A 36 -4.40 -11.84 3.34
CA ILE A 36 -4.99 -11.19 4.51
C ILE A 36 -6.49 -10.95 4.32
N ASP A 37 -6.88 -10.45 3.15
CA ASP A 37 -8.25 -10.11 2.78
C ASP A 37 -8.44 -10.27 1.26
N ALA A 38 -8.94 -11.43 0.86
CA ALA A 38 -9.26 -11.75 -0.53
C ALA A 38 -10.38 -10.89 -1.13
N GLN A 39 -11.07 -10.08 -0.33
CA GLN A 39 -12.09 -9.12 -0.77
C GLN A 39 -11.59 -7.67 -0.71
N ALA A 40 -10.29 -7.46 -0.45
CA ALA A 40 -9.71 -6.13 -0.35
C ALA A 40 -9.85 -5.37 -1.67
N PHE A 41 -10.41 -4.16 -1.58
CA PHE A 41 -10.44 -3.21 -2.68
C PHE A 41 -9.16 -2.39 -2.71
N TYR A 42 -8.53 -2.26 -3.88
CA TYR A 42 -7.37 -1.41 -4.09
C TYR A 42 -7.40 -0.75 -5.48
N ASN A 43 -6.80 0.43 -5.57
CA ASN A 43 -6.51 1.11 -6.83
C ASN A 43 -4.98 1.18 -7.01
N ILE A 44 -4.51 0.87 -8.22
CA ILE A 44 -3.11 0.98 -8.59
C ILE A 44 -2.99 2.14 -9.58
N SER A 45 -2.23 3.15 -9.21
CA SER A 45 -1.94 4.31 -10.04
C SER A 45 -0.44 4.51 -10.19
N ASP A 46 0.02 4.73 -11.43
CA ASP A 46 1.43 4.97 -11.71
C ASP A 46 1.85 6.39 -11.30
N THR A 47 2.90 6.49 -10.48
CA THR A 47 3.44 7.78 -10.03
C THR A 47 4.55 8.24 -10.97
N ARG A 48 4.43 9.45 -11.54
CA ARG A 48 5.41 10.01 -12.50
C ARG A 48 6.72 10.43 -11.87
N GLN A 49 6.67 11.00 -10.66
CA GLN A 49 7.84 11.47 -9.93
C GLN A 49 7.58 11.43 -8.43
N ILE A 50 8.60 11.05 -7.66
CA ILE A 50 8.54 11.03 -6.19
C ILE A 50 9.70 11.88 -5.68
N HIS A 51 9.40 12.85 -4.81
CA HIS A 51 10.40 13.68 -4.15
C HIS A 51 10.51 13.25 -2.68
N GLY A 52 11.61 12.61 -2.31
CA GLY A 52 11.85 12.13 -0.95
C GLY A 52 10.98 10.93 -0.56
N GLY A 53 10.58 10.89 0.71
CA GLY A 53 9.76 9.82 1.30
C GLY A 53 10.56 8.63 1.84
N PHE A 54 9.86 7.76 2.55
CA PHE A 54 10.45 6.56 3.16
C PHE A 54 10.08 5.32 2.35
N PHE A 55 11.06 4.71 1.69
CA PHE A 55 10.96 3.35 1.20
C PHE A 55 11.73 2.47 2.16
N ALA A 56 11.08 1.44 2.73
CA ALA A 56 11.79 0.48 3.55
C ALA A 56 12.92 -0.13 2.71
N GLY A 57 14.17 0.18 3.08
CA GLY A 57 15.32 -0.54 2.54
C GLY A 57 15.22 -2.00 2.93
N LYS A 58 15.71 -2.93 2.09
CA LYS A 58 15.98 -4.28 2.59
C LYS A 58 16.82 -4.12 3.84
N ARG A 59 16.34 -4.62 5.00
CA ARG A 59 17.22 -4.89 6.13
C ARG A 59 18.34 -5.76 5.56
N LYS A 60 19.55 -5.21 5.38
CA LYS A 60 20.74 -6.06 5.37
C LYS A 60 20.76 -6.62 6.78
N GLY A 61 20.48 -7.92 6.91
CA GLY A 61 20.68 -8.61 8.17
C GLY A 61 22.10 -8.30 8.65
N ILE A 62 22.19 -7.87 9.90
CA ILE A 62 23.43 -7.91 10.68
C ILE A 62 23.58 -9.36 11.12
#